data_AF-A0A954IBW2-F1
#
_entry.id   AF-A0A954IBW2-F1
#
_cell.length_a   1.000
_cell.length_b   1.000
_cell.length_c   1.000
_cell.angle_alpha   90.00
_cell.angle_beta   90.00
_cell.angle_gamma   90.00
#
_symmetry.space_group_name_H-M   'P 1'
#
loop_
_entity.id
_entity.type
_entity.pdbx_description
1 polymer ?
#
loop_
_entity_poly.entity_id
_entity_poly.type
_entity_poly.pdbx_seq_one_letter_code
_entity_poly.pdbx_strand_id
1 'polypeptide(L)'
;MHGRELITVLAQSRTLSQVSLYSVAAAAYAVLPTWLHDAEYLGEFLNVPPDLHAALTLVLGWLLVFRTNTSYARWWEARTLWGALVNTCRNMSIKVADLVRAGTDELQKFRTEIVAFPLSLRDHLRDGATLQALPGFEDCSDKPSHVPSYLVTRMYEELGRWKTDGFIDGDELRILDEEARRFLDICGGCERIRNTRVVTSYRLFARQCVWLYLITLPWGIVDTFGWWTILLTAML
;
A
#
# COMPACT_ATOMS: atom_id res chain seq x y z
N MET A 1 -12.37 14.54 23.52
CA MET A 1 -11.51 15.09 22.44
C MET A 1 -11.40 14.20 21.20
N HIS A 2 -11.35 12.87 21.30
CA HIS A 2 -11.21 11.95 20.14
C HIS A 2 -12.35 11.94 19.10
N GLY A 3 -13.61 12.24 19.49
CA GLY A 3 -14.75 12.15 18.57
C GLY A 3 -14.77 13.21 17.46
N ARG A 4 -14.28 14.43 17.74
CA ARG A 4 -14.25 15.52 16.74
C ARG A 4 -13.16 15.32 15.69
N GLU A 5 -12.02 14.76 16.08
CA GLU A 5 -10.92 14.45 15.15
C GLU A 5 -11.30 13.34 14.15
N LEU A 6 -12.00 12.31 14.61
CA LEU A 6 -12.52 11.25 13.73
C LEU A 6 -13.49 11.79 12.68
N ILE A 7 -14.41 12.68 13.07
CA ILE A 7 -15.37 13.29 12.15
C ILE A 7 -14.67 14.17 11.11
N THR A 8 -13.66 14.95 11.52
CA THR A 8 -12.87 15.77 10.57
C THR A 8 -12.04 14.92 9.61
N VAL A 9 -11.48 13.80 10.07
CA VAL A 9 -10.70 12.87 9.22
C VAL A 9 -11.62 12.16 8.21
N LEU A 10 -12.82 11.76 8.62
CA LEU A 10 -13.83 11.20 7.73
C LEU A 10 -14.30 12.24 6.70
N ALA A 11 -14.58 13.46 7.13
CA ALA A 11 -15.04 14.54 6.25
C ALA A 11 -13.98 15.01 5.23
N GLN A 12 -12.69 14.89 5.55
CA GLN A 12 -11.59 15.23 4.64
C GLN A 12 -11.15 14.07 3.73
N SER A 13 -11.74 12.88 3.92
CA SER A 13 -11.39 11.72 3.10
C SER A 13 -11.90 11.89 1.67
N ARG A 14 -10.96 11.98 0.71
CA ARG A 14 -11.27 11.99 -0.74
C ARG A 14 -12.15 10.81 -1.15
N THR A 15 -11.96 9.65 -0.51
CA THR A 15 -12.75 8.44 -0.80
C THR A 15 -14.20 8.62 -0.37
N LEU A 16 -14.46 9.17 0.82
CA LEU A 16 -15.82 9.40 1.29
C LEU A 16 -16.55 10.43 0.42
N SER A 17 -15.85 11.50 0.02
CA SER A 17 -16.38 12.49 -0.91
C SER A 17 -16.75 11.87 -2.27
N GLN A 18 -15.89 11.03 -2.84
CA GLN A 18 -16.18 10.31 -4.09
C GLN A 18 -17.37 9.36 -3.95
N VAL A 19 -17.43 8.57 -2.87
CA VAL A 19 -18.56 7.67 -2.61
C VAL A 19 -19.86 8.46 -2.47
N SER A 20 -19.85 9.56 -1.72
CA SER A 20 -21.04 10.41 -1.57
C SER A 20 -21.53 10.98 -2.90
N LEU A 21 -20.61 11.35 -3.81
CA LEU A 21 -20.97 11.80 -5.16
C LEU A 21 -21.63 10.68 -5.97
N TYR A 22 -21.10 9.45 -5.90
CA TYR A 22 -21.69 8.30 -6.58
C TYR A 22 -23.05 7.93 -5.99
N SER A 23 -23.22 7.96 -4.67
CA SER A 23 -24.49 7.73 -3.99
C SER A 23 -25.56 8.75 -4.41
N VAL A 24 -25.20 10.03 -4.49
CA VAL A 24 -26.12 11.08 -4.97
C VAL A 24 -26.48 10.88 -6.44
N ALA A 25 -25.50 10.52 -7.29
CA ALA A 25 -25.76 10.22 -8.70
C ALA A 25 -26.68 9.00 -8.88
N ALA A 26 -26.49 7.95 -8.09
CA ALA A 26 -27.33 6.75 -8.09
C ALA A 26 -28.75 7.07 -7.60
N ALA A 27 -28.89 7.91 -6.56
CA ALA A 27 -30.18 8.40 -6.09
C ALA A 27 -30.92 9.21 -7.16
N ALA A 28 -30.22 10.15 -7.81
CA ALA A 28 -30.77 10.94 -8.91
C ALA A 28 -31.20 10.06 -10.09
N TYR A 29 -30.42 9.03 -10.40
CA TYR A 29 -30.77 8.04 -11.41
C TYR A 29 -32.02 7.23 -11.04
N ALA A 30 -32.17 6.84 -9.77
CA ALA A 30 -33.32 6.09 -9.27
C ALA A 30 -34.66 6.86 -9.35
N VAL A 31 -34.63 8.18 -9.56
CA VAL A 31 -35.83 8.98 -9.84
C VAL A 31 -36.49 8.56 -11.16
N LEU A 32 -35.71 8.16 -12.17
CA LEU A 32 -36.24 7.76 -13.47
C LEU A 32 -37.15 6.51 -13.39
N PRO A 33 -36.71 5.37 -12.84
CA PRO A 33 -37.56 4.19 -12.70
C PRO A 33 -38.73 4.41 -11.74
N THR A 34 -38.55 5.16 -10.66
CA THR A 34 -39.64 5.47 -9.73
C THR A 34 -40.72 6.34 -10.38
N TRP A 35 -40.33 7.35 -11.15
CA TRP A 35 -41.27 8.18 -11.90
C TRP A 35 -41.99 7.39 -13.00
N LEU A 36 -41.28 6.54 -13.74
CA LEU A 36 -41.88 5.67 -14.77
C LEU A 36 -42.88 4.67 -14.18
N HIS A 37 -42.65 4.23 -12.94
CA HIS A 37 -43.55 3.31 -12.23
C HIS A 37 -44.82 4.05 -11.82
N ASP A 38 -44.68 5.24 -11.23
CA ASP A 38 -45.81 6.06 -10.77
C ASP A 38 -46.71 6.51 -11.95
N ALA A 39 -46.10 6.76 -13.11
CA ALA A 39 -46.82 7.13 -14.33
C ALA A 39 -47.45 5.93 -15.09
N GLU A 40 -47.45 4.73 -14.49
CA GLU A 40 -47.97 3.46 -15.07
C GLU A 40 -47.37 3.05 -16.43
N TYR A 41 -46.27 3.68 -16.86
CA TYR A 41 -45.60 3.40 -18.14
C TYR A 41 -44.70 2.15 -18.11
N LEU A 42 -44.43 1.61 -16.92
CA LEU A 42 -43.50 0.49 -16.73
C LEU A 42 -44.08 -0.90 -17.08
N GLY A 43 -45.37 -0.98 -17.43
CA GLY A 43 -46.08 -2.23 -17.72
C GLY A 43 -45.36 -3.18 -18.69
N GLU A 44 -45.22 -4.45 -18.27
CA GLU A 44 -44.62 -5.64 -18.92
C GLU A 44 -43.18 -5.55 -19.49
N PHE A 45 -42.64 -4.35 -19.76
CA PHE A 45 -41.40 -4.21 -20.56
C PHE A 45 -40.09 -4.34 -19.78
N LEU A 46 -40.08 -4.24 -18.44
CA LEU A 46 -38.84 -4.24 -17.66
C LEU A 46 -38.91 -5.03 -16.34
N ASN A 47 -39.41 -6.27 -16.37
CA ASN A 47 -39.35 -7.17 -15.22
C ASN A 47 -37.91 -7.75 -15.09
N VAL A 48 -37.06 -7.08 -14.32
CA VAL A 48 -35.69 -7.57 -14.04
C VAL A 48 -35.78 -8.74 -13.06
N PRO A 49 -35.34 -9.96 -13.42
CA PRO A 49 -35.49 -11.12 -12.56
C PRO A 49 -34.75 -10.92 -11.23
N PRO A 50 -35.39 -11.15 -10.06
CA PRO A 50 -34.74 -11.07 -8.75
C PRO A 50 -33.48 -11.95 -8.64
N ASP A 51 -33.47 -13.10 -9.34
CA ASP A 51 -32.34 -14.03 -9.38
C ASP A 51 -31.07 -13.39 -9.98
N LEU A 52 -31.21 -12.44 -10.90
CA LEU A 52 -30.08 -11.70 -11.46
C LEU A 52 -29.38 -10.87 -10.38
N HIS A 53 -30.15 -10.18 -9.54
CA HIS A 53 -29.62 -9.37 -8.45
C HIS A 53 -29.03 -10.23 -7.33
N ALA A 54 -29.62 -11.39 -7.04
CA ALA A 54 -29.04 -12.35 -6.10
C ALA A 54 -27.65 -12.82 -6.58
N ALA A 55 -27.53 -13.20 -7.86
CA ALA A 55 -26.26 -13.61 -8.46
C ALA A 55 -25.23 -12.47 -8.46
N LEU A 56 -25.62 -11.25 -8.85
CA LEU A 56 -24.73 -10.08 -8.83
C LEU A 56 -24.27 -9.74 -7.42
N THR A 57 -25.15 -9.81 -6.42
CA THR A 57 -24.82 -9.58 -5.00
C THR A 57 -23.80 -10.59 -4.50
N LEU A 58 -23.99 -11.88 -4.84
CA LEU A 58 -23.04 -12.94 -4.50
C LEU A 58 -21.65 -12.67 -5.12
N VAL A 59 -21.61 -12.33 -6.41
CA VAL A 59 -20.36 -12.03 -7.12
C VAL A 59 -19.67 -10.80 -6.52
N LEU A 60 -20.42 -9.72 -6.25
CA LEU A 60 -19.89 -8.51 -5.63
C LEU A 60 -19.35 -8.77 -4.22
N GLY A 61 -20.05 -9.56 -3.41
CA GLY A 61 -19.59 -9.97 -2.09
C GLY A 61 -18.26 -10.73 -2.16
N TRP A 62 -18.15 -11.67 -3.08
CA TRP A 62 -16.91 -12.44 -3.26
C TRP A 62 -15.76 -11.57 -3.76
N LEU A 63 -16.03 -10.66 -4.71
CA LEU A 63 -15.05 -9.68 -5.15
C LEU A 63 -14.60 -8.80 -3.98
N LEU A 64 -15.50 -8.28 -3.16
CA LEU A 64 -15.13 -7.46 -2.00
C LEU A 64 -14.20 -8.22 -1.04
N VAL A 65 -14.50 -9.50 -0.75
CA VAL A 65 -13.67 -10.35 0.11
C VAL A 65 -12.27 -10.53 -0.48
N PHE A 66 -12.15 -10.91 -1.75
CA PHE A 66 -10.84 -11.07 -2.38
C PHE A 66 -10.02 -9.79 -2.42
N ARG A 67 -10.67 -8.66 -2.73
CA ARG A 67 -10.00 -7.36 -2.75
C ARG A 67 -9.46 -7.02 -1.38
N THR A 68 -10.30 -7.16 -0.35
CA THR A 68 -9.95 -6.82 1.04
C THR A 68 -8.82 -7.70 1.54
N ASN A 69 -8.89 -9.02 1.29
CA ASN A 69 -7.84 -9.96 1.66
C ASN A 69 -6.51 -9.66 0.95
N THR A 70 -6.54 -9.38 -0.35
CA THR A 70 -5.32 -9.06 -1.13
C THR A 70 -4.70 -7.74 -0.66
N SER A 71 -5.52 -6.72 -0.43
CA SER A 71 -5.06 -5.42 0.11
C SER A 71 -4.47 -5.56 1.50
N TYR A 72 -5.12 -6.32 2.38
CA TYR A 72 -4.65 -6.58 3.74
C TYR A 72 -3.33 -7.35 3.73
N ALA A 73 -3.20 -8.41 2.93
CA ALA A 73 -1.97 -9.18 2.80
C ALA A 73 -0.78 -8.31 2.40
N ARG A 74 -0.96 -7.41 1.40
CA ARG A 74 0.08 -6.46 0.98
C ARG A 74 0.46 -5.47 2.08
N TRP A 75 -0.51 -4.95 2.81
CA TRP A 75 -0.26 -4.04 3.93
C TRP A 75 0.51 -4.75 5.05
N TRP A 76 0.11 -5.97 5.39
CA TRP A 76 0.77 -6.79 6.40
C TRP A 76 2.20 -7.16 6.01
N GLU A 77 2.42 -7.55 4.76
CA GLU A 77 3.74 -7.85 4.20
C GLU A 77 4.66 -6.62 4.29
N ALA A 78 4.18 -5.44 3.88
CA ALA A 78 4.94 -4.20 4.00
C ALA A 78 5.31 -3.91 5.45
N ARG A 79 4.35 -4.04 6.38
CA ARG A 79 4.61 -3.83 7.82
C ARG A 79 5.62 -4.81 8.40
N THR A 80 5.62 -6.05 7.91
CA THR A 80 6.57 -7.10 8.28
C THR A 80 7.97 -6.76 7.78
N LEU A 81 8.12 -6.35 6.52
CA LEU A 81 9.41 -5.93 5.94
C LEU A 81 10.03 -4.74 6.69
N TRP A 82 9.23 -3.72 7.03
CA TRP A 82 9.70 -2.60 7.85
C TRP A 82 10.07 -3.01 9.28
N GLY A 83 9.39 -4.01 9.85
CA GLY A 83 9.77 -4.60 11.14
C GLY A 83 11.09 -5.35 11.06
N ALA A 84 11.30 -6.12 9.99
CA ALA A 84 12.56 -6.79 9.71
C ALA A 84 13.71 -5.78 9.56
N LEU A 85 13.48 -4.63 8.91
CA LEU A 85 14.50 -3.60 8.75
C LEU A 85 15.01 -3.06 10.08
N VAL A 86 14.11 -2.81 11.03
CA VAL A 86 14.49 -2.37 12.38
C VAL A 86 15.36 -3.42 13.07
N ASN A 87 15.03 -4.71 12.92
CA ASN A 87 15.81 -5.80 13.49
C ASN A 87 17.20 -5.90 12.82
N THR A 88 17.27 -5.82 11.49
CA THR A 88 18.55 -5.83 10.75
C THR A 88 19.45 -4.67 11.18
N CYS A 89 18.91 -3.45 11.32
CA CYS A 89 19.69 -2.30 11.79
C CYS A 89 20.27 -2.54 13.19
N ARG A 90 19.47 -3.09 14.12
CA ARG A 90 19.90 -3.40 15.49
C ARG A 90 20.95 -4.50 15.51
N ASN A 91 20.71 -5.60 14.82
CA ASN A 91 21.63 -6.73 14.76
C ASN A 91 22.97 -6.32 14.15
N MET A 92 22.93 -5.58 13.04
CA MET A 92 24.14 -5.05 12.41
C MET A 92 24.91 -4.13 13.38
N SER A 93 24.22 -3.20 14.04
CA SER A 93 24.87 -2.28 14.98
C SER A 93 25.54 -3.00 16.16
N ILE A 94 24.88 -4.02 16.72
CA ILE A 94 25.41 -4.83 17.84
C ILE A 94 26.61 -5.65 17.37
N LYS A 95 26.49 -6.37 16.24
CA LYS A 95 27.57 -7.20 15.69
C LYS A 95 28.79 -6.37 15.32
N VAL A 96 28.60 -5.21 14.70
CA VAL A 96 29.70 -4.29 14.38
C VAL A 96 30.38 -3.77 15.65
N ALA A 97 29.63 -3.47 16.71
CA ALA A 97 30.20 -2.99 17.96
C ALA A 97 31.00 -4.06 18.73
N ASP A 98 30.67 -5.35 18.54
CA ASP A 98 31.28 -6.47 19.27
C ASP A 98 32.42 -7.15 18.48
N LEU A 99 32.22 -7.38 17.18
CA LEU A 99 33.13 -8.17 16.35
C LEU A 99 34.24 -7.33 15.69
N VAL A 100 33.97 -6.06 15.38
CA VAL A 100 34.88 -5.24 14.57
C VAL A 100 35.85 -4.48 15.47
N ARG A 101 37.16 -4.67 15.24
CA ARG A 101 38.24 -4.06 16.06
C ARG A 101 38.76 -2.74 15.49
N ALA A 102 37.94 -2.04 14.71
CA ALA A 102 38.25 -0.77 14.07
C ALA A 102 38.21 0.41 15.06
N GLY A 103 38.77 1.55 14.65
CA GLY A 103 38.72 2.78 15.44
C GLY A 103 37.30 3.33 15.61
N THR A 104 37.07 4.11 16.67
CA THR A 104 35.76 4.71 16.98
C THR A 104 35.18 5.53 15.84
N ASP A 105 36.03 6.23 15.10
CA ASP A 105 35.62 7.08 13.99
C ASP A 105 35.09 6.26 12.81
N GLU A 106 35.70 5.10 12.53
CA GLU A 106 35.25 4.18 11.47
C GLU A 106 33.91 3.53 11.85
N LEU A 107 33.80 3.07 13.10
CA LEU A 107 32.54 2.52 13.60
C LEU A 107 31.42 3.57 13.58
N GLN A 108 31.73 4.84 13.87
CA GLN A 108 30.77 5.93 13.81
C GLN A 108 30.33 6.22 12.37
N LYS A 109 31.25 6.21 11.39
CA LYS A 109 30.90 6.33 9.97
C LYS A 109 29.97 5.21 9.53
N PHE A 110 30.28 3.96 9.87
CA PHE A 110 29.43 2.82 9.50
C PHE A 110 28.03 2.91 10.12
N ARG A 111 27.93 3.35 11.39
CA ARG A 111 26.63 3.60 12.04
C ARG A 111 25.79 4.64 11.32
N THR A 112 26.41 5.70 10.82
CA THR A 112 25.73 6.70 10.00
C THR A 112 25.15 6.07 8.74
N GLU A 113 25.85 5.14 8.09
CA GLU A 113 25.32 4.41 6.92
C GLU A 113 24.11 3.53 7.30
N ILE A 114 24.17 2.82 8.45
CA ILE A 114 23.05 2.02 8.97
C ILE A 114 21.81 2.91 9.20
N VAL A 115 21.98 4.12 9.75
CA VAL A 115 20.89 5.06 10.02
C VAL A 115 20.36 5.70 8.72
N ALA A 116 21.23 6.00 7.77
CA ALA A 116 20.86 6.58 6.50
C ALA A 116 20.03 5.63 5.65
N PHE A 117 20.26 4.31 5.74
CA PHE A 117 19.56 3.34 4.91
C PHE A 117 18.02 3.37 5.06
N PRO A 118 17.41 3.24 6.27
CA PRO A 118 15.96 3.32 6.42
C PRO A 118 15.34 4.62 5.91
N LEU A 119 16.04 5.74 6.08
CA LEU A 119 15.61 7.05 5.57
C LEU A 119 15.64 7.06 4.04
N SER A 120 16.72 6.58 3.44
CA SER A 120 16.85 6.43 1.99
C SER A 120 15.77 5.53 1.41
N LEU A 121 15.45 4.40 2.07
CA LEU A 121 14.44 3.47 1.60
C LEU A 121 13.05 4.09 1.67
N ARG A 122 12.75 4.82 2.75
CA ARG A 122 11.48 5.55 2.90
C ARG A 122 11.29 6.54 1.74
N ASP A 123 12.31 7.32 1.45
CA ASP A 123 12.24 8.39 0.45
C ASP A 123 12.23 7.81 -0.97
N HIS A 124 13.01 6.76 -1.21
CA HIS A 124 13.02 5.97 -2.45
C HIS A 124 11.62 5.45 -2.81
N LEU A 125 10.90 4.91 -1.83
CA LEU A 125 9.55 4.34 -2.03
C LEU A 125 8.46 5.39 -2.24
N ARG A 126 8.69 6.65 -1.86
CA ARG A 126 7.75 7.77 -2.02
C ARG A 126 8.02 8.53 -3.32
N ASP A 127 8.99 9.44 -3.26
CA ASP A 127 9.21 10.49 -4.25
C ASP A 127 10.62 10.40 -4.91
N GLY A 128 11.44 9.44 -4.47
CA GLY A 128 12.82 9.28 -4.88
C GLY A 128 13.78 9.73 -3.77
N ALA A 129 14.88 9.00 -3.58
CA ALA A 129 15.88 9.33 -2.58
C ALA A 129 17.00 10.18 -3.19
N THR A 130 17.50 11.14 -2.42
CA THR A 130 18.71 11.92 -2.75
C THR A 130 19.72 11.71 -1.65
N LEU A 131 20.96 11.34 -2.00
CA LEU A 131 22.01 11.01 -1.04
C LEU A 131 22.32 12.20 -0.10
N GLN A 132 22.40 13.40 -0.65
CA GLN A 132 22.71 14.64 0.08
C GLN A 132 21.62 15.06 1.08
N ALA A 133 20.42 14.49 0.97
CA ALA A 133 19.33 14.75 1.92
C ALA A 133 19.42 13.85 3.15
N LEU A 134 20.34 12.88 3.17
CA LEU A 134 20.52 11.94 4.27
C LEU A 134 21.53 12.48 5.29
N PRO A 135 21.32 12.22 6.59
CA PRO A 135 22.23 12.68 7.63
C PRO A 135 23.61 12.05 7.48
N GLY A 136 24.66 12.88 7.49
CA GLY A 136 26.06 12.47 7.34
C GLY A 136 26.52 12.24 5.90
N PHE A 137 25.69 12.62 4.92
CA PHE A 137 25.98 12.55 3.49
C PHE A 137 25.82 13.91 2.78
N GLU A 138 25.67 14.99 3.54
CA GLU A 138 25.41 16.34 3.03
C GLU A 138 26.53 16.83 2.10
N ASP A 139 27.78 16.51 2.44
CA ASP A 139 28.97 16.92 1.69
C ASP A 139 29.38 15.93 0.57
N CYS A 140 28.62 14.84 0.38
CA CYS A 140 28.95 13.85 -0.65
C CYS A 140 28.65 14.38 -2.06
N SER A 141 29.63 14.30 -2.96
CA SER A 141 29.47 14.69 -4.38
C SER A 141 28.68 13.68 -5.21
N ASP A 142 28.59 12.44 -4.73
CA ASP A 142 28.04 11.32 -5.49
C ASP A 142 26.52 11.45 -5.71
N LYS A 143 26.06 11.09 -6.91
CA LYS A 143 24.64 11.14 -7.29
C LYS A 143 24.19 9.77 -7.82
N PRO A 144 24.10 8.75 -6.95
CA PRO A 144 23.69 7.43 -7.37
C PRO A 144 22.23 7.44 -7.85
N SER A 145 21.94 6.65 -8.88
CA SER A 145 20.56 6.47 -9.38
C SER A 145 19.69 5.68 -8.40
N HIS A 146 20.30 4.81 -7.59
CA HIS A 146 19.63 3.98 -6.59
C HIS A 146 20.33 4.10 -5.23
N VAL A 147 19.89 5.08 -4.43
CA VAL A 147 20.53 5.43 -3.15
C VAL A 147 20.59 4.26 -2.15
N PRO A 148 19.52 3.45 -1.93
CA PRO A 148 19.59 2.35 -0.97
C PRO A 148 20.67 1.30 -1.35
N SER A 149 20.81 0.98 -2.63
CA SER A 149 21.85 0.05 -3.08
C SER A 149 23.24 0.65 -2.96
N TYR A 150 23.39 1.93 -3.27
CA TYR A 150 24.66 2.62 -3.10
C TYR A 150 25.13 2.60 -1.64
N LEU A 151 24.24 2.81 -0.66
CA LEU A 151 24.59 2.70 0.76
C LEU A 151 25.04 1.28 1.14
N VAL A 152 24.39 0.24 0.63
CA VAL A 152 24.81 -1.14 0.91
C VAL A 152 26.14 -1.47 0.24
N THR A 153 26.42 -0.95 -0.96
CA THR A 153 27.74 -1.06 -1.58
C THR A 153 28.83 -0.48 -0.69
N ARG A 154 28.61 0.72 -0.12
CA ARG A 154 29.57 1.34 0.82
C ARG A 154 29.76 0.52 2.09
N MET A 155 28.69 -0.05 2.63
CA MET A 155 28.80 -0.98 3.75
C MET A 155 29.71 -2.17 3.40
N TYR A 156 29.55 -2.76 2.20
CA TYR A 156 30.40 -3.85 1.74
C TYR A 156 31.86 -3.43 1.49
N GLU A 157 32.09 -2.22 0.99
CA GLU A 157 33.44 -1.65 0.82
C GLU A 157 34.15 -1.54 2.18
N GLU A 158 33.48 -1.02 3.21
CA GLU A 158 34.01 -0.94 4.57
C GLU A 158 34.26 -2.32 5.18
N LEU A 159 33.34 -3.28 5.01
CA LEU A 159 33.54 -4.67 5.44
C LEU A 159 34.77 -5.31 4.75
N GLY A 160 34.96 -5.06 3.46
CA GLY A 160 36.11 -5.54 2.71
C GLY A 160 37.43 -4.92 3.16
N ARG A 161 37.41 -3.62 3.50
CA ARG A 161 38.56 -2.91 4.09
C ARG A 161 38.92 -3.47 5.45
N TRP A 162 37.95 -3.63 6.35
CA TRP A 162 38.19 -4.21 7.68
C TRP A 162 38.79 -5.62 7.62
N LYS A 163 38.41 -6.43 6.63
CA LYS A 163 39.04 -7.73 6.40
C LYS A 163 40.49 -7.59 5.95
N THR A 164 40.76 -6.67 5.02
CA THR A 164 42.10 -6.44 4.46
C THR A 164 43.05 -5.87 5.52
N ASP A 165 42.53 -5.00 6.38
CA ASP A 165 43.27 -4.35 7.47
C ASP A 165 43.40 -5.24 8.73
N GLY A 166 42.77 -6.42 8.73
CA GLY A 166 42.82 -7.39 9.83
C GLY A 166 41.98 -7.01 11.05
N PHE A 167 41.03 -6.09 10.91
CA PHE A 167 40.08 -5.73 11.97
C PHE A 167 38.98 -6.77 12.16
N ILE A 168 38.72 -7.58 11.14
CA ILE A 168 37.86 -8.77 11.19
C ILE A 168 38.49 -9.94 10.43
N ASP A 169 38.14 -11.16 10.82
CA ASP A 169 38.49 -12.38 10.11
C ASP A 169 37.42 -12.82 9.07
N GLY A 170 37.63 -14.00 8.47
CA GLY A 170 36.73 -14.53 7.45
C GLY A 170 35.37 -14.99 7.99
N ASP A 171 35.31 -15.44 9.24
CA ASP A 171 34.09 -15.93 9.88
C ASP A 171 33.25 -14.75 10.39
N GLU A 172 33.89 -13.76 11.00
CA GLU A 172 33.29 -12.48 11.37
C GLU A 172 32.69 -11.77 10.14
N LEU A 173 33.42 -11.76 9.01
CA LEU A 173 32.89 -11.23 7.74
C LEU A 173 31.63 -11.97 7.27
N ARG A 174 31.57 -13.30 7.37
CA ARG A 174 30.36 -14.07 7.00
C ARG A 174 29.17 -13.72 7.89
N ILE A 175 29.39 -13.47 9.18
CA ILE A 175 28.34 -13.09 10.13
C ILE A 175 27.78 -11.69 9.80
N LEU A 176 28.64 -10.77 9.36
CA LEU A 176 28.27 -9.41 8.97
C LEU A 176 27.61 -9.36 7.58
N ASP A 177 28.10 -10.15 6.62
CA ASP A 177 27.52 -10.29 5.28
C ASP A 177 26.03 -10.68 5.34
N GLU A 178 25.66 -11.62 6.23
CA GLU A 178 24.28 -12.03 6.39
C GLU A 178 23.36 -10.85 6.76
N GLU A 179 23.81 -9.92 7.61
CA GLU A 179 23.03 -8.73 7.95
C GLU A 179 23.08 -7.67 6.85
N ALA A 180 24.23 -7.48 6.20
CA ALA A 180 24.39 -6.51 5.12
C ALA A 180 23.44 -6.85 3.95
N ARG A 181 23.39 -8.13 3.58
CA ARG A 181 22.49 -8.63 2.53
C ARG A 181 21.02 -8.39 2.84
N ARG A 182 20.60 -8.54 4.11
CA ARG A 182 19.19 -8.36 4.53
C ARG A 182 18.65 -6.97 4.23
N PHE A 183 19.50 -5.93 4.22
CA PHE A 183 19.06 -4.58 3.83
C PHE A 183 18.52 -4.56 2.39
N LEU A 184 19.21 -5.18 1.44
CA LEU A 184 18.77 -5.25 0.05
C LEU A 184 17.61 -6.23 -0.17
N ASP A 185 17.58 -7.35 0.54
CA ASP A 185 16.44 -8.27 0.47
C ASP A 185 15.13 -7.57 0.89
N ILE A 186 15.20 -6.73 1.93
CA ILE A 186 14.07 -5.90 2.38
C ILE A 186 13.72 -4.83 1.35
N CYS A 187 14.74 -4.14 0.79
CA CYS A 187 14.52 -3.15 -0.27
C CYS A 187 13.77 -3.75 -1.46
N GLY A 188 14.25 -4.89 -1.98
CA GLY A 188 13.61 -5.60 -3.09
C GLY A 188 12.19 -6.07 -2.75
N GLY A 189 11.95 -6.51 -1.51
CA GLY A 189 10.60 -6.80 -1.02
C GLY A 189 9.67 -5.59 -1.09
N CYS A 190 10.13 -4.43 -0.61
CA CYS A 190 9.36 -3.19 -0.66
C CYS A 190 9.10 -2.72 -2.10
N GLU A 191 10.09 -2.84 -2.98
CA GLU A 191 9.96 -2.51 -4.40
C GLU A 191 8.96 -3.41 -5.11
N ARG A 192 8.96 -4.72 -4.83
CA ARG A 192 7.96 -5.65 -5.34
C ARG A 192 6.56 -5.20 -4.92
N ILE A 193 6.35 -4.86 -3.64
CA ILE A 193 5.04 -4.38 -3.17
C ILE A 193 4.65 -3.06 -3.86
N ARG A 194 5.60 -2.14 -4.09
CA ARG A 194 5.34 -0.86 -4.76
C ARG A 194 4.99 -1.04 -6.24
N ASN A 195 5.76 -1.87 -6.95
CA ASN A 195 5.70 -1.98 -8.41
C ASN A 195 4.66 -3.00 -8.89
N THR A 196 4.39 -4.05 -8.12
CA THR A 196 3.37 -5.05 -8.48
C THR A 196 1.99 -4.54 -8.11
N ARG A 197 1.28 -3.92 -9.06
CA ARG A 197 -0.14 -3.52 -8.86
C ARG A 197 -1.06 -4.76 -8.89
N VAL A 198 -2.18 -4.69 -8.18
CA VAL A 198 -3.24 -5.72 -8.28
C VAL A 198 -3.68 -5.85 -9.74
N VAL A 199 -3.87 -7.09 -10.20
CA VAL A 199 -4.18 -7.44 -11.58
C VAL A 199 -5.27 -6.54 -12.17
N THR A 200 -4.99 -5.93 -13.31
CA THR A 200 -5.90 -4.94 -13.93
C THR A 200 -7.22 -5.57 -14.34
N SER A 201 -7.22 -6.81 -14.87
CA SER A 201 -8.43 -7.54 -15.26
C SER A 201 -9.42 -7.65 -14.11
N TYR A 202 -8.93 -7.94 -12.90
CA TYR A 202 -9.75 -8.00 -11.70
C TYR A 202 -10.38 -6.65 -11.37
N ARG A 203 -9.62 -5.55 -11.45
CA ARG A 203 -10.15 -4.21 -11.19
C ARG A 203 -11.21 -3.78 -12.21
N LEU A 204 -11.00 -4.13 -13.49
CA LEU A 204 -11.96 -3.83 -14.55
C LEU A 204 -13.26 -4.62 -14.37
N PHE A 205 -13.13 -5.94 -14.14
CA PHE A 205 -14.27 -6.83 -13.93
C PHE A 205 -15.10 -6.39 -12.71
N ALA A 206 -14.44 -6.11 -11.58
CA ALA A 206 -15.13 -5.64 -10.39
C ALA A 206 -15.87 -4.31 -10.64
N ARG A 207 -15.25 -3.38 -11.38
CA ARG A 207 -15.90 -2.13 -11.76
C ARG A 207 -17.13 -2.38 -12.64
N GLN A 208 -17.06 -3.28 -13.61
CA GLN A 208 -18.19 -3.63 -14.48
C GLN A 208 -19.35 -4.25 -13.69
N CYS A 209 -19.09 -5.17 -12.77
CA CYS A 209 -20.12 -5.76 -11.91
C CYS A 209 -20.81 -4.71 -11.04
N VAL A 210 -20.06 -3.77 -10.47
CA VAL A 210 -20.63 -2.68 -9.65
C VAL A 210 -21.51 -1.76 -10.50
N TRP A 211 -21.05 -1.35 -11.68
CA TRP A 211 -21.85 -0.52 -12.59
C TRP A 211 -23.13 -1.23 -13.04
N LEU A 212 -23.02 -2.51 -13.42
CA LEU A 212 -24.17 -3.31 -13.81
C LEU A 212 -25.18 -3.41 -12.66
N TYR A 213 -24.70 -3.67 -11.43
CA TYR A 213 -25.55 -3.74 -10.25
C TYR A 213 -26.25 -2.40 -9.95
N LEU A 214 -25.51 -1.29 -9.91
CA LEU A 214 -26.09 0.03 -9.61
C LEU A 214 -27.09 0.52 -10.67
N ILE A 215 -26.87 0.20 -11.95
CA ILE A 215 -27.79 0.57 -13.03
C ILE A 215 -29.06 -0.28 -12.98
N THR A 216 -28.96 -1.57 -12.68
CA THR A 216 -30.11 -2.48 -12.71
C THR A 216 -30.92 -2.46 -11.41
N LEU A 217 -30.28 -2.16 -10.26
CA LEU A 217 -30.89 -2.27 -8.92
C LEU A 217 -32.19 -1.48 -8.77
N PRO A 218 -32.28 -0.19 -9.16
CA PRO A 218 -33.52 0.57 -9.01
C PRO A 218 -34.72 -0.05 -9.73
N TRP A 219 -34.48 -0.66 -10.90
CA TRP A 219 -35.52 -1.32 -11.69
C TRP A 219 -35.97 -2.64 -11.06
N GLY A 220 -35.07 -3.36 -10.39
CA GLY A 220 -35.41 -4.61 -9.72
C GLY A 220 -36.17 -4.45 -8.40
N ILE A 221 -36.13 -3.27 -7.78
CA ILE A 221 -36.75 -3.04 -6.45
C ILE A 221 -37.92 -2.04 -6.48
N VAL A 222 -38.12 -1.31 -7.59
CA VAL A 222 -39.14 -0.24 -7.69
C VAL A 222 -40.56 -0.74 -7.42
N ASP A 223 -40.92 -1.92 -7.94
CA ASP A 223 -42.26 -2.49 -7.77
C ASP A 223 -42.57 -2.82 -6.29
N THR A 224 -41.53 -3.12 -5.49
CA THR A 224 -41.69 -3.49 -4.07
C THR A 224 -41.63 -2.27 -3.15
N PHE A 225 -40.79 -1.27 -3.47
CA PHE A 225 -40.47 -0.18 -2.54
C PHE A 225 -40.95 1.21 -3.02
N GLY A 226 -41.41 1.35 -4.26
CA GLY A 226 -41.88 2.63 -4.82
C GLY A 226 -40.88 3.76 -4.59
N TRP A 227 -41.33 4.87 -4.01
CA TRP A 227 -40.50 6.05 -3.70
C TRP A 227 -39.32 5.77 -2.75
N TRP A 228 -39.38 4.73 -1.90
CA TRP A 228 -38.26 4.35 -1.03
C TRP A 228 -37.05 3.80 -1.81
N THR A 229 -37.23 3.40 -3.07
CA THR A 229 -36.17 2.94 -3.97
C THR A 229 -35.02 3.94 -4.11
N ILE A 230 -35.34 5.24 -4.12
CA ILE A 230 -34.34 6.32 -4.23
C ILE A 230 -33.40 6.29 -3.04
N LEU A 231 -33.96 6.19 -1.82
CA LEU A 231 -33.15 6.15 -0.60
C LEU A 231 -32.35 4.86 -0.50
N LEU A 232 -32.97 3.71 -0.83
CA LEU A 232 -32.31 2.41 -0.76
C LEU A 232 -31.13 2.31 -1.74
N THR A 233 -31.30 2.80 -2.96
CA THR A 233 -30.23 2.82 -3.98
C THR A 233 -29.11 3.78 -3.59
N ALA A 234 -29.41 4.88 -2.89
CA ALA A 234 -28.39 5.81 -2.41
C ALA A 234 -27.51 5.21 -1.30
N MET A 235 -28.07 4.31 -0.49
CA MET A 235 -27.42 3.73 0.68
C MET A 235 -26.57 2.49 0.36
N LEU A 236 -26.96 1.72 -0.66
CA LEU A 236 -26.31 0.50 -1.15
C LEU A 236 -25.10 0.78 -2.04
#